data_AF-A0A3A0BJN1-F1
#
_entry.id   AF-A0A3A0BJN1-F1
#
_cell.length_a   1.000
_cell.length_b   1.000
_cell.length_c   1.000
_cell.angle_alpha   90.00
_cell.angle_beta   90.00
_cell.angle_gamma   90.00
#
_symmetry.space_group_name_H-M   'P 1'
#
loop_
_entity.id
_entity.type
_entity.pdbx_description
1 polymer ?
#
loop_
_entity_poly.entity_id
_entity_poly.type
_entity_poly.pdbx_seq_one_letter_code
_entity_poly.pdbx_strand_id
1 'polypeptide(L)' 'MSAITNENMTMEGIETTTTTDCAEAEPTARGIFTRQTGQALIAIGVLFKNIPPFNETIDKSTGDTLITIGRKLKGK' A
#
# COMPACT_ATOMS: atom_id res chain seq x y z
N MET A 1 26.12 42.45 -8.45
CA MET A 1 27.19 41.86 -9.28
C MET A 1 27.85 40.73 -8.49
N SER A 2 28.31 39.70 -9.21
CA SER A 2 28.94 38.44 -8.75
C SER A 2 27.92 37.40 -8.25
N ALA A 3 27.38 36.46 -9.04
CA ALA A 3 27.88 35.61 -10.13
C ALA A 3 28.61 34.33 -9.65
N ILE A 4 28.05 33.18 -10.07
CA ILE A 4 28.72 31.94 -10.53
C ILE A 4 29.30 31.04 -9.41
N THR A 5 29.35 29.71 -9.44
CA THR A 5 28.82 28.56 -10.22
C THR A 5 29.47 27.32 -9.60
N ASN A 6 28.76 26.18 -9.62
CA ASN A 6 29.20 24.78 -9.54
C ASN A 6 30.51 24.39 -8.83
N GLU A 7 30.38 23.39 -7.97
CA GLU A 7 31.41 22.37 -7.77
C GLU A 7 30.81 20.97 -7.98
N ASN A 8 31.04 20.45 -9.19
CA ASN A 8 31.07 19.03 -9.49
C ASN A 8 32.20 18.37 -8.69
N MET A 9 32.10 17.06 -8.44
CA MET A 9 33.09 16.03 -8.87
C MET A 9 33.27 14.92 -7.82
N THR A 10 32.80 13.72 -8.16
CA THR A 10 33.60 12.49 -8.07
C THR A 10 32.95 11.44 -8.96
N MET A 11 33.62 11.19 -10.08
CA MET A 11 33.32 10.19 -11.09
C MET A 11 34.34 9.08 -10.89
N GLU A 12 33.90 7.87 -10.53
CA GLU A 12 34.67 6.65 -10.74
C GLU A 12 33.72 5.50 -11.07
N GLY A 13 34.08 4.70 -12.09
CA GLY A 13 33.56 3.36 -12.29
C GLY A 13 32.46 3.22 -13.35
N ILE A 14 32.83 3.30 -14.63
CA ILE A 14 32.04 2.73 -15.71
C ILE A 14 32.22 1.20 -15.64
N GLU A 15 31.27 0.49 -15.07
CA GLU A 15 31.11 -0.95 -15.31
C GLU A 15 29.68 -1.21 -15.80
N THR A 16 29.57 -1.30 -17.12
CA THR A 16 28.38 -1.69 -17.85
C THR A 16 28.08 -3.16 -17.54
N THR A 17 27.22 -3.41 -16.56
CA THR A 17 26.61 -4.73 -16.39
C THR A 17 25.11 -4.60 -16.48
N THR A 18 24.61 -4.88 -17.67
CA THR A 18 23.19 -5.01 -18.01
C THR A 18 22.63 -6.23 -17.28
N THR A 19 21.84 -6.02 -16.23
CA THR A 19 20.88 -7.01 -15.70
C THR A 19 19.57 -6.31 -15.35
N THR A 20 18.73 -6.23 -16.37
CA THR A 20 17.28 -6.49 -16.42
C THR A 20 16.43 -6.35 -15.15
N ASP A 21 15.45 -5.44 -15.26
CA ASP A 21 14.13 -5.37 -14.61
C ASP A 21 14.03 -5.47 -13.07
N CYS A 22 14.23 -4.32 -12.42
CA CYS A 22 13.31 -3.92 -11.34
C CYS A 22 12.58 -2.66 -11.81
N ALA A 23 11.62 -2.83 -12.71
CA ALA A 23 10.58 -1.82 -12.89
C ALA A 23 9.82 -1.74 -11.56
N GLU A 24 10.15 -0.75 -10.72
CA GLU A 24 9.22 -0.27 -9.70
C GLU A 24 7.95 0.12 -10.45
N ALA A 25 6.97 -0.78 -10.43
CA ALA A 25 5.68 -0.52 -11.04
C ALA A 25 5.08 0.66 -10.30
N GLU A 26 5.11 1.83 -10.95
CA GLU A 26 4.39 3.03 -10.54
C GLU A 26 3.03 2.62 -9.94
N PRO A 27 2.71 3.04 -8.70
CA PRO A 27 1.52 2.59 -8.01
C PRO A 27 0.30 3.01 -8.83
N THR A 28 -0.26 2.05 -9.56
CA THR A 28 -1.43 2.32 -10.40
C THR A 28 -2.55 2.86 -9.52
N ALA A 29 -3.37 3.77 -10.03
CA ALA A 29 -4.55 4.27 -9.31
C ALA A 29 -5.44 3.10 -8.81
N ARG A 30 -5.46 1.99 -9.56
CA ARG A 30 -6.07 0.72 -9.16
C ARG A 30 -5.41 0.10 -7.92
N GLY A 31 -4.08 0.06 -7.84
CA GLY A 31 -3.34 -0.43 -6.67
C GLY A 31 -3.56 0.44 -5.42
N ILE A 32 -3.54 1.77 -5.57
CA ILE A 32 -3.79 2.71 -4.47
C ILE A 32 -5.22 2.55 -3.94
N PHE A 33 -6.21 2.51 -4.84
CA PHE A 33 -7.61 2.32 -4.48
C PHE A 33 -7.81 0.97 -3.78
N THR A 34 -7.25 -0.10 -4.32
CA THR A 34 -7.34 -1.45 -3.74
C THR A 34 -6.77 -1.50 -2.32
N ARG A 35 -5.65 -0.81 -2.09
CA ARG A 35 -5.04 -0.70 -0.75
C ARG A 35 -5.90 0.09 0.23
N GLN A 36 -6.46 1.22 -0.18
CA GLN A 36 -7.35 2.04 0.65
C GLN A 36 -8.67 1.32 0.98
N THR A 37 -9.29 0.68 -0.02
CA THR A 37 -10.45 -0.18 0.19
C THR A 37 -10.14 -1.32 1.16
N GLY A 38 -8.96 -1.94 1.04
CA GLY A 38 -8.49 -2.95 1.99
C GLY A 38 -8.41 -2.43 3.43
N GLN A 39 -7.86 -1.23 3.63
CA GLN A 39 -7.82 -0.59 4.96
C GLN A 39 -9.21 -0.28 5.50
N ALA A 40 -10.12 0.23 4.67
CA ALA A 40 -11.49 0.53 5.07
C ALA A 40 -12.23 -0.74 5.53
N LEU A 41 -12.09 -1.85 4.79
CA LEU A 41 -12.70 -3.13 5.16
C LEU A 41 -12.15 -3.68 6.48
N ILE A 42 -10.85 -3.51 6.75
CA ILE A 42 -10.27 -3.89 8.05
C ILE A 42 -10.90 -3.05 9.16
N ALA A 43 -10.99 -1.73 9.00
CA ALA A 43 -11.55 -0.84 10.01
C ALA A 43 -13.02 -1.20 10.32
N ILE A 44 -13.82 -1.42 9.28
CA ILE A 44 -15.23 -1.83 9.43
C ILE A 44 -15.31 -3.20 10.11
N GLY A 45 -14.49 -4.17 9.70
CA GLY A 45 -14.50 -5.50 10.31
C GLY A 45 -14.10 -5.49 11.80
N VAL A 46 -13.16 -4.62 12.20
CA VAL A 46 -12.82 -4.39 13.61
C VAL A 46 -14.00 -3.79 14.37
N LEU A 47 -14.76 -2.89 13.75
CA LEU A 47 -15.97 -2.33 14.34
C LEU A 47 -17.00 -3.45 14.60
N PHE A 48 -17.28 -4.29 13.60
CA PHE A 48 -18.18 -5.44 13.76
C PHE A 48 -17.73 -6.46 14.81
N LYS A 49 -16.43 -6.55 15.07
CA LYS A 49 -15.89 -7.46 16.09
C LYS A 49 -16.07 -6.93 17.52
N ASN A 50 -16.09 -5.60 17.68
CA ASN A 50 -16.16 -4.95 18.99
C ASN A 50 -17.57 -4.48 19.36
N ILE A 51 -18.46 -4.26 18.39
CA ILE A 51 -19.86 -3.94 18.68
C ILE A 51 -20.58 -5.26 19.02
N PRO A 52 -21.28 -5.34 20.17
CA PRO A 52 -22.16 -6.46 20.47
C PRO A 52 -23.12 -6.70 19.31
N PRO A 53 -23.53 -7.94 19.02
CA PRO A 53 -24.48 -8.20 17.95
C PRO A 53 -25.75 -7.37 18.17
N PHE A 54 -25.89 -6.32 17.37
CA PHE A 54 -26.96 -5.33 17.46
C PHE A 54 -28.16 -5.71 16.60
N ASN A 55 -28.00 -6.76 15.79
CA ASN A 55 -29.02 -7.26 14.89
C ASN A 55 -28.84 -8.78 14.72
N GLU A 56 -29.92 -9.55 14.85
CA GLU A 56 -29.94 -11.01 14.66
C GLU A 56 -29.59 -11.43 13.22
N THR A 57 -29.71 -10.52 12.24
CA THR A 57 -29.38 -10.81 10.83
C THR A 57 -27.88 -10.73 10.52
N ILE A 58 -27.07 -10.20 11.44
CA ILE A 58 -25.63 -10.03 11.21
C ILE A 58 -24.89 -11.18 11.89
N ASP A 59 -24.22 -12.00 11.08
CA ASP A 59 -23.46 -13.13 11.58
C ASP A 59 -22.25 -12.66 12.41
N LYS A 60 -21.95 -13.37 13.50
CA LYS A 60 -20.81 -13.07 14.39
C LYS A 60 -19.47 -13.06 13.66
N SER A 61 -19.33 -13.81 12.57
CA SER A 61 -18.12 -13.89 11.74
C SER A 61 -17.98 -12.77 10.72
N THR A 62 -18.97 -11.88 10.59
CA THR A 62 -18.95 -10.76 9.64
C THR A 62 -17.69 -9.90 9.82
N GLY A 63 -17.32 -9.60 11.06
CA GLY A 63 -16.12 -8.82 11.38
C GLY A 63 -14.84 -9.49 10.88
N ASP A 64 -14.66 -10.78 11.17
CA ASP A 64 -13.48 -11.54 10.76
C ASP A 64 -13.42 -11.72 9.23
N THR A 65 -14.58 -11.85 8.57
CA THR A 65 -14.69 -11.92 7.11
C THR A 65 -14.21 -10.62 6.46
N LEU A 66 -14.69 -9.47 6.93
CA LEU A 66 -14.30 -8.15 6.43
C LEU A 66 -12.80 -7.89 6.63
N ILE A 67 -12.26 -8.25 7.81
CA ILE A 67 -10.82 -8.15 8.07
C ILE A 67 -10.02 -9.01 7.09
N THR A 68 -10.48 -10.23 6.81
CA THR A 68 -9.79 -11.16 5.91
C THR A 68 -9.76 -10.64 4.47
N ILE A 69 -10.90 -10.16 3.96
CA ILE A 69 -10.97 -9.57 2.62
C ILE A 69 -10.10 -8.30 2.57
N GLY A 70 -10.21 -7.44 3.59
CA GLY A 70 -9.42 -6.21 3.66
C GLY A 70 -7.91 -6.47 3.67
N ARG A 71 -7.43 -7.50 4.36
CA ARG A 71 -6.02 -7.92 4.34
C ARG A 71 -5.58 -8.42 2.97
N LYS A 72 -6.44 -9.17 2.26
CA LYS A 72 -6.15 -9.64 0.88
C LYS A 72 -6.04 -8.46 -0.08
N LEU A 73 -6.89 -7.44 0.07
CA LEU A 73 -6.91 -6.26 -0.80
C LEU A 73 -5.83 -5.23 -0.45
N LYS A 74 -5.46 -5.09 0.82
CA LYS A 74 -4.40 -4.15 1.25
C LYS A 74 -3.05 -4.43 0.58
N GLY A 75 -2.82 -5.66 0.14
CA GLY A 75 -1.50 -6.13 -0.26
C GLY A 75 -0.60 -6.34 0.98
N LYS A 76 0.53 -7.04 0.77
CA LYS A 76 1.57 -7.17 1.82
C LYS A 76 2.20 -5.81 2.09
#